data_AF-A0A6G1HXC5-F1
#
_entry.id   AF-A0A6G1HXC5-F1
#
_cell.length_a   1.000
_cell.length_b   1.000
_cell.length_c   1.000
_cell.angle_alpha   90.00
_cell.angle_beta   90.00
_cell.angle_gamma   90.00
#
_symmetry.space_group_name_H-M   'P 1'
#
loop_
_entity.id
_entity.type
_entity.pdbx_description
1 polymer ?
#
loop_
_entity_poly.entity_id
_entity_poly.type
_entity_poly.pdbx_seq_one_letter_code
_entity_poly.pdbx_strand_id
1 'polypeptide(L)'
;MDDGNVTATVIPHDIAPGTYILRHELIALHYATEDSLWHMKEDKILGPQHYIQCFNLRISGGGSASPPGVTFPGAYMPFKQEPGLYFDIWRNVSPYPVPGPAVYVPQGAVPVLLPLRAEGLQSPTGDTALDLKYLGAMTEDILAHDAFTLRVNKQHLGWGPNPNMTGPPPGSVPPGAIVKGI
;
A
#
# COMPACT_ATOMS: atom_id res chain seq x y z
N MET A 1 -12.51 3.08 2.78
CA MET A 1 -11.97 2.60 4.07
C MET A 1 -12.73 3.36 5.15
N ASP A 2 -13.18 2.68 6.20
CA ASP A 2 -14.07 3.32 7.20
C ASP A 2 -13.29 4.14 8.25
N ASP A 3 -11.97 4.23 8.08
CA ASP A 3 -10.98 4.91 8.95
C ASP A 3 -10.57 6.31 8.46
N GLY A 4 -11.32 6.88 7.52
CA GLY A 4 -10.96 8.16 6.91
C GLY A 4 -9.86 8.05 5.84
N ASN A 5 -9.72 6.89 5.19
CA ASN A 5 -8.69 6.60 4.18
C ASN A 5 -7.27 6.61 4.74
N VAL A 6 -7.11 6.12 5.97
CA VAL A 6 -5.81 6.11 6.67
C VAL A 6 -5.38 4.68 6.93
N THR A 7 -4.18 4.31 6.49
CA THR A 7 -3.57 3.01 6.84
C THR A 7 -2.36 3.22 7.76
N ALA A 8 -2.22 2.36 8.77
CA ALA A 8 -1.10 2.38 9.70
C ALA A 8 -0.30 1.07 9.60
N THR A 9 1.04 1.17 9.65
CA THR A 9 1.94 0.01 9.70
C THR A 9 3.01 0.23 10.76
N VAL A 10 3.53 -0.88 11.30
CA VAL A 10 4.56 -0.86 12.33
C VAL A 10 5.88 -1.28 11.70
N ILE A 11 6.90 -0.42 11.85
CA ILE A 11 8.27 -0.79 11.48
C ILE A 11 8.74 -1.92 12.42
N PRO A 12 9.17 -3.08 11.90
CA PRO A 12 9.74 -4.15 12.70
C PRO A 12 10.87 -3.63 13.59
N HIS A 13 10.84 -3.96 14.87
CA HIS A 13 11.79 -3.42 15.85
C HIS A 13 13.16 -4.11 15.82
N ASP A 14 13.23 -5.28 15.21
CA ASP A 14 14.38 -6.17 15.20
C ASP A 14 15.24 -6.03 13.93
N ILE A 15 14.80 -5.27 12.93
CA ILE A 15 15.60 -4.99 11.72
C ILE A 15 16.80 -4.09 12.04
N ALA A 16 17.87 -4.29 11.29
CA ALA A 16 19.08 -3.47 11.42
C ALA A 16 18.75 -1.97 11.17
N PRO A 17 19.35 -1.05 11.95
CA PRO A 17 19.24 0.38 11.65
C PRO A 17 19.88 0.70 10.29
N GLY A 18 19.35 1.71 9.60
CA GLY A 18 19.84 2.08 8.27
C GLY A 18 18.84 2.87 7.43
N THR A 19 19.17 3.04 6.16
CA THR A 19 18.28 3.68 5.16
C THR A 19 17.44 2.62 4.46
N TYR A 20 16.13 2.84 4.41
CA TYR A 20 15.14 1.93 3.85
C TYR A 20 14.20 2.69 2.92
N ILE A 21 13.63 1.97 1.95
CA ILE A 21 12.46 2.39 1.20
C ILE A 21 11.27 1.59 1.73
N LEU A 22 10.26 2.28 2.24
CA LEU A 22 8.96 1.69 2.53
C LEU A 22 8.11 1.75 1.25
N ARG A 23 7.72 0.60 0.72
CA ARG A 23 6.81 0.49 -0.43
C ARG A 23 5.41 0.13 0.07
N HIS A 24 4.50 1.11 0.10
CA HIS A 24 3.07 0.90 0.36
C HIS A 24 2.34 0.67 -0.96
N GLU A 25 1.35 -0.22 -0.97
CA GLU A 25 0.60 -0.52 -2.18
C GLU A 25 -0.85 -0.89 -1.85
N LEU A 26 -1.77 -0.26 -2.59
CA LEU A 26 -3.17 -0.68 -2.68
C LEU A 26 -3.37 -1.37 -4.04
N ILE A 27 -4.04 -2.53 -4.05
CA ILE A 27 -4.36 -3.26 -5.27
C ILE A 27 -5.89 -3.31 -5.43
N ALA A 28 -6.42 -2.66 -6.46
CA ALA A 28 -7.85 -2.68 -6.75
C ALA A 28 -8.18 -3.82 -7.72
N LEU A 29 -9.15 -4.67 -7.34
CA LEU A 29 -9.46 -5.93 -8.02
C LEU A 29 -10.78 -5.91 -8.82
N HIS A 30 -11.42 -4.76 -8.98
CA HIS A 30 -12.75 -4.69 -9.59
C HIS A 30 -12.78 -5.10 -11.08
N TYR A 31 -11.62 -5.15 -11.74
CA TYR A 31 -11.42 -5.71 -13.08
C TYR A 31 -10.46 -6.92 -13.13
N ALA A 32 -10.18 -7.54 -11.99
CA ALA A 32 -9.23 -8.65 -11.86
C ALA A 32 -9.82 -10.02 -12.22
N THR A 33 -10.74 -10.07 -13.18
CA THR A 33 -11.58 -11.25 -13.49
C THR A 33 -11.38 -11.74 -14.92
N GLU A 34 -11.75 -12.98 -15.22
CA GLU A 34 -11.73 -13.52 -16.58
C GLU A 34 -12.58 -12.70 -17.56
N ASP A 35 -13.76 -12.25 -17.11
CA ASP A 35 -14.71 -11.50 -17.93
C ASP A 35 -14.16 -10.12 -18.32
N SER A 36 -13.33 -9.53 -17.45
CA SER A 36 -12.63 -8.27 -17.74
C SER A 36 -11.54 -8.43 -18.81
N LEU A 37 -11.10 -9.66 -19.08
CA LEU A 37 -10.07 -9.97 -20.09
C LEU A 37 -10.59 -9.90 -21.53
N TRP A 38 -11.91 -9.91 -21.76
CA TRP A 38 -12.49 -9.76 -23.10
C TRP A 38 -12.07 -8.43 -23.78
N HIS A 39 -11.79 -7.40 -22.99
CA HIS A 39 -11.34 -6.10 -23.48
C HIS A 39 -9.83 -5.99 -23.74
N MET A 40 -9.04 -7.02 -23.41
CA MET A 40 -7.60 -7.05 -23.75
C MET A 40 -7.31 -7.35 -25.23
N LYS A 41 -8.33 -7.45 -26.10
CA LYS A 41 -8.17 -7.59 -27.56
C LYS A 41 -8.00 -6.27 -28.31
N GLU A 42 -8.34 -5.14 -27.71
CA GLU A 42 -8.21 -3.79 -28.30
C GLU A 42 -7.75 -2.83 -27.20
N ASP A 43 -6.45 -2.54 -27.14
CA ASP A 43 -5.79 -1.39 -26.51
C ASP A 43 -6.16 -1.01 -25.06
N LYS A 44 -6.98 -1.81 -24.37
CA LYS A 44 -7.51 -1.56 -23.04
C LYS A 44 -7.12 -2.71 -22.11
N ILE A 45 -6.11 -2.44 -21.29
CA ILE A 45 -5.67 -3.36 -20.23
C ILE A 45 -6.64 -3.18 -19.04
N LEU A 46 -7.69 -4.01 -18.99
CA LEU A 46 -8.50 -4.18 -17.78
C LEU A 46 -7.92 -5.35 -16.99
N GLY A 47 -7.60 -5.09 -15.73
CA GLY A 47 -6.91 -6.01 -14.82
C GLY A 47 -6.78 -5.39 -13.42
N PRO A 48 -5.99 -6.01 -12.52
CA PRO A 48 -5.72 -5.46 -11.20
C PRO A 48 -4.96 -4.13 -11.34
N GLN A 49 -5.37 -3.13 -10.56
CA GLN A 49 -4.78 -1.80 -10.59
C GLN A 49 -3.89 -1.61 -9.37
N HIS A 50 -2.61 -1.36 -9.61
CA HIS A 50 -1.59 -1.21 -8.58
C HIS A 50 -1.35 0.28 -8.27
N TYR A 51 -1.59 0.69 -7.03
CA TYR A 51 -1.38 2.05 -6.55
C TYR A 51 -0.20 2.04 -5.57
N ILE A 52 1.01 2.25 -6.10
CA ILE A 52 2.26 2.12 -5.36
C ILE A 52 2.74 3.48 -4.87
N GLN A 53 3.13 3.56 -3.61
CA GLN A 53 3.76 4.72 -2.99
C GLN A 53 5.03 4.30 -2.26
N CYS A 54 6.11 5.06 -2.45
CA CYS A 54 7.41 4.77 -1.83
C CYS A 54 7.86 5.93 -0.93
N PHE A 55 8.40 5.59 0.25
CA PHE A 55 8.89 6.55 1.24
C PHE A 55 10.32 6.22 1.64
N ASN A 56 11.19 7.22 1.69
CA ASN A 56 12.54 7.06 2.22
C ASN A 56 12.50 7.17 3.75
N LEU A 57 12.99 6.15 4.44
CA LEU A 57 13.05 6.08 5.90
C LEU A 57 14.49 5.92 6.37
N ARG A 58 14.83 6.57 7.47
CA ARG A 58 16.04 6.27 8.24
C ARG A 58 15.62 5.60 9.54
N ILE A 59 15.81 4.29 9.61
CA ILE A 59 15.47 3.48 10.77
C ILE A 59 16.60 3.55 11.80
N SER A 60 16.24 3.85 13.04
CA SER A 60 17.09 3.73 14.23
C SER A 60 16.62 2.55 15.09
N GLY A 61 17.46 2.10 16.01
CA GLY A 61 17.15 0.97 16.90
C GLY A 61 18.35 0.09 17.19
N GLY A 62 18.12 -0.97 17.96
CA GLY A 62 19.14 -1.96 18.33
C GLY A 62 19.00 -3.30 17.59
N GLY A 63 18.10 -3.39 16.61
CA GLY A 63 17.89 -4.59 15.81
C GLY A 63 19.10 -4.94 14.94
N SER A 64 19.12 -6.18 14.45
CA SER A 64 20.18 -6.72 13.59
C SER A 64 19.65 -7.61 12.46
N ALA A 65 18.34 -7.82 12.38
CA ALA A 65 17.72 -8.62 11.36
C ALA A 65 17.87 -7.98 9.99
N SER A 66 18.13 -8.82 8.99
CA SER A 66 18.17 -8.44 7.58
C SER A 66 17.24 -9.40 6.83
N PRO A 67 15.93 -9.11 6.80
CA PRO A 67 14.96 -9.95 6.10
C PRO A 67 15.36 -10.12 4.63
N PRO A 68 15.17 -11.32 4.03
CA PRO A 68 15.40 -11.51 2.61
C PRO A 68 14.46 -10.61 1.81
N GLY A 69 15.01 -9.88 0.84
CA GLY A 69 14.25 -9.02 -0.06
C GLY A 69 13.78 -9.75 -1.33
N VAL A 70 12.92 -9.07 -2.08
CA VAL A 70 12.49 -9.44 -3.44
C VAL A 70 12.67 -8.26 -4.38
N THR A 71 12.70 -8.52 -5.68
CA THR A 71 12.83 -7.48 -6.71
C THR A 71 11.49 -7.20 -7.38
N PHE A 72 11.21 -5.91 -7.60
CA PHE A 72 10.11 -5.46 -8.46
C PHE A 72 10.69 -4.77 -9.71
N PRO A 73 10.20 -5.07 -10.93
CA PRO A 73 9.23 -6.13 -11.26
C PRO A 73 9.82 -7.54 -11.07
N GLY A 74 8.97 -8.53 -10.75
CA GLY A 74 9.37 -9.95 -10.62
C GLY A 74 8.88 -10.66 -9.35
N ALA A 75 8.46 -9.92 -8.33
CA ALA A 75 7.95 -10.49 -7.08
C ALA A 75 6.49 -10.98 -7.12
N TYR A 76 5.74 -10.63 -8.18
CA TYR A 76 4.44 -11.21 -8.48
C TYR A 76 4.57 -12.27 -9.57
N MET A 77 3.78 -13.34 -9.46
CA MET A 77 3.69 -14.33 -10.54
C MET A 77 2.99 -13.70 -11.76
N PRO A 78 3.19 -14.27 -12.97
CA PRO A 78 2.43 -13.85 -14.14
C PRO A 78 0.93 -13.88 -13.84
N PHE A 79 0.20 -12.85 -14.27
CA PHE A 79 -1.19 -12.58 -13.85
C PHE A 79 -2.09 -13.81 -13.66
N LYS A 80 -2.24 -14.68 -14.69
CA LYS A 80 -3.11 -15.87 -14.64
C LYS A 80 -2.64 -16.96 -13.67
N GLN A 81 -1.40 -16.88 -13.21
CA GLN A 81 -0.77 -17.79 -12.26
C GLN A 81 -0.68 -17.20 -10.86
N GLU A 82 -1.09 -15.94 -10.68
CA GLU A 82 -1.11 -15.23 -9.41
C GLU A 82 -2.56 -15.18 -8.90
N PRO A 83 -3.01 -16.11 -8.04
CA PRO A 83 -4.42 -16.23 -7.68
C PRO A 83 -4.99 -14.99 -6.98
N GLY A 84 -4.12 -14.19 -6.34
CA GLY A 84 -4.50 -12.93 -5.71
C GLY A 84 -4.68 -11.78 -6.70
N LEU A 85 -4.01 -11.84 -7.84
CA LEU A 85 -4.16 -10.86 -8.91
C LEU A 85 -5.21 -11.29 -9.92
N TYR A 86 -5.37 -12.59 -10.20
CA TYR A 86 -6.47 -13.16 -10.97
C TYR A 86 -7.60 -13.64 -10.04
N PHE A 87 -8.33 -12.69 -9.47
CA PHE A 87 -9.33 -12.96 -8.43
C PHE A 87 -10.69 -12.32 -8.76
N ASP A 88 -11.69 -13.16 -8.99
CA ASP A 88 -13.07 -12.72 -9.22
C ASP A 88 -13.76 -12.38 -7.90
N ILE A 89 -13.64 -11.13 -7.45
CA ILE A 89 -14.29 -10.63 -6.23
C ILE A 89 -15.84 -10.69 -6.29
N TRP A 90 -16.43 -10.89 -7.46
CA TRP A 90 -17.88 -10.92 -7.64
C TRP A 90 -18.46 -12.32 -7.46
N ARG A 91 -17.65 -13.35 -7.72
CA ARG A 91 -18.05 -14.77 -7.63
C ARG A 91 -17.34 -15.53 -6.50
N ASN A 92 -16.14 -15.11 -6.12
CA ASN A 92 -15.34 -15.77 -5.10
C ASN A 92 -15.52 -15.09 -3.73
N VAL A 93 -15.95 -15.88 -2.75
CA VAL A 93 -16.09 -15.48 -1.33
C VAL A 93 -15.13 -16.23 -0.38
N SER A 94 -14.19 -16.99 -0.94
CA SER A 94 -13.17 -17.73 -0.18
C SER A 94 -12.00 -16.80 0.22
N PRO A 95 -11.16 -17.16 1.22
CA PRO A 95 -10.16 -16.23 1.73
C PRO A 95 -9.25 -15.77 0.60
N TYR A 96 -9.07 -14.45 0.52
CA TYR A 96 -8.31 -13.81 -0.53
C TYR A 96 -6.82 -14.20 -0.42
N PRO A 97 -6.24 -14.84 -1.44
CA PRO A 97 -4.81 -15.17 -1.44
C PRO A 97 -4.01 -13.89 -1.70
N VAL A 98 -3.45 -13.27 -0.66
CA VAL A 98 -2.64 -12.05 -0.80
C VAL A 98 -1.44 -12.33 -1.71
N PRO A 99 -1.23 -11.54 -2.78
CA PRO A 99 -0.14 -11.77 -3.72
C PRO A 99 1.21 -11.30 -3.16
N GLY A 100 2.29 -11.90 -3.65
CA GLY A 100 3.66 -11.53 -3.28
C GLY A 100 4.29 -12.42 -2.20
N PRO A 101 5.46 -12.03 -1.66
CA PRO A 101 6.19 -12.85 -0.70
C PRO A 101 5.48 -12.91 0.66
N ALA A 102 5.82 -13.93 1.44
CA ALA A 102 5.37 -14.04 2.82
C ALA A 102 5.81 -12.82 3.64
N VAL A 103 4.93 -12.39 4.55
CA VAL A 103 5.20 -11.27 5.46
C VAL A 103 6.37 -11.63 6.38
N TYR A 104 7.32 -10.70 6.53
CA TYR A 104 8.37 -10.81 7.53
C TYR A 104 7.78 -10.74 8.94
N VAL A 105 8.10 -11.73 9.78
CA VAL A 105 7.66 -11.77 11.18
C VAL A 105 8.84 -11.38 12.07
N PRO A 106 8.77 -10.24 12.77
CA PRO A 106 9.81 -9.83 13.71
C PRO A 106 9.94 -10.82 14.86
N GLN A 107 11.16 -11.06 15.31
CA GLN A 107 11.45 -11.91 16.47
C GLN A 107 11.71 -11.07 17.72
N GLY A 108 11.44 -11.67 18.89
CA GLY A 108 11.70 -11.04 20.18
C GLY A 108 10.49 -10.32 20.77
N ALA A 109 10.72 -9.68 21.92
CA ALA A 109 9.67 -8.95 22.63
C ALA A 109 9.41 -7.61 21.93
N VAL A 110 8.15 -7.37 21.55
CA VAL A 110 7.72 -6.09 20.99
C VAL A 110 8.05 -4.99 22.01
N PRO A 111 8.87 -3.99 21.65
CA PRO A 111 9.20 -2.91 22.56
C PRO A 111 7.95 -2.11 22.90
N VAL A 112 7.87 -1.68 24.15
CA VAL A 112 6.87 -0.68 24.55
C VAL A 112 7.22 0.61 23.80
N LEU A 113 6.40 0.96 22.81
CA LEU A 113 6.55 2.23 22.12
C LEU A 113 6.35 3.35 23.14
N LEU A 114 7.41 4.14 23.34
CA LEU A 114 7.28 5.40 24.07
C LEU A 114 6.27 6.28 23.31
N PRO A 115 5.52 7.16 23.99
CA PRO A 115 4.69 8.14 23.31
C PRO A 115 5.56 8.86 22.28
N LEU A 116 5.01 9.03 21.06
CA LEU A 116 5.71 9.62 19.93
C LEU A 116 6.32 10.96 20.38
N ARG A 117 7.61 10.96 20.70
CA ARG A 117 8.32 12.20 20.94
C ARG A 117 8.47 12.80 19.55
N ALA A 118 8.04 14.04 19.36
CA ALA A 118 8.43 14.80 18.20
C ALA A 118 9.96 15.00 18.27
N GLU A 119 10.71 13.97 17.89
CA GLU A 119 12.04 14.16 17.36
C GLU A 119 11.85 15.16 16.22
N GLY A 120 12.54 16.30 16.28
CA GLY A 120 12.24 17.47 15.47
C GLY A 120 12.00 17.12 14.01
N LEU A 121 11.03 17.80 13.37
CA LEU A 121 10.65 17.59 11.98
C LEU A 121 11.89 17.29 11.13
N GLN A 122 11.98 16.04 10.63
CA GLN A 122 13.11 15.62 9.80
C GLN A 122 13.01 16.37 8.48
N SER A 123 13.74 17.48 8.40
CA SER A 123 13.77 18.40 7.27
C SER A 123 14.18 17.70 5.98
N PRO A 124 13.29 17.54 4.98
CA PRO A 124 13.68 17.01 3.68
C PRO A 124 14.74 17.85 2.97
N THR A 125 14.76 19.16 3.19
CA THR A 125 15.66 20.09 2.48
C THR A 125 16.80 20.64 3.32
N GLY A 126 16.84 20.35 4.63
CA GLY A 126 17.70 21.04 5.59
C GLY A 126 17.30 22.49 5.87
N ASP A 127 16.16 22.96 5.34
CA ASP A 127 15.69 24.34 5.41
C ASP A 127 14.20 24.36 5.76
N THR A 128 13.87 24.91 6.93
CA THR A 128 12.50 24.90 7.46
C THR A 128 11.50 25.63 6.57
N ALA A 129 11.90 26.68 5.85
CA ALA A 129 10.99 27.43 4.99
C ALA A 129 10.68 26.64 3.71
N LEU A 130 11.67 25.95 3.16
CA LEU A 130 11.49 25.03 2.02
C LEU A 130 10.71 23.78 2.41
N ASP A 131 10.91 23.24 3.62
CA ASP A 131 10.13 22.11 4.13
C ASP A 131 8.65 22.47 4.30
N LEU A 132 8.35 23.65 4.87
CA LEU A 132 6.97 24.11 5.01
C LEU A 132 6.29 24.25 3.64
N LYS A 133 7.02 24.77 2.64
CA LYS A 133 6.52 24.85 1.27
C LYS A 133 6.31 23.46 0.65
N TYR A 134 7.25 22.55 0.85
CA TYR A 134 7.20 21.18 0.34
C TYR A 134 6.01 20.41 0.94
N LEU A 135 5.88 20.42 2.28
CA LEU A 135 4.80 19.74 2.99
C LEU A 135 3.44 20.41 2.73
N GLY A 136 3.40 21.74 2.60
CA GLY A 136 2.19 22.47 2.22
C GLY A 136 1.70 22.08 0.83
N ALA A 137 2.58 22.05 -0.17
CA ALA A 137 2.25 21.62 -1.52
C ALA A 137 1.75 20.18 -1.56
N MET A 138 2.37 19.28 -0.78
CA MET A 138 1.94 17.88 -0.68
C MET A 138 0.52 17.78 -0.07
N THR A 139 0.22 18.59 0.95
CA THR A 139 -1.11 18.65 1.57
C THR A 139 -2.16 19.16 0.59
N GLU A 140 -1.86 20.23 -0.16
CA GLU A 140 -2.78 20.77 -1.17
C GLU A 140 -3.08 19.75 -2.28
N ASP A 141 -2.06 19.03 -2.76
CA ASP A 141 -2.23 17.99 -3.78
C ASP A 141 -3.11 16.83 -3.28
N ILE A 142 -2.89 16.37 -2.04
CA ILE A 142 -3.74 15.35 -1.40
C ILE A 142 -5.19 15.82 -1.35
N LEU A 143 -5.45 17.03 -0.87
CA LEU A 143 -6.81 17.57 -0.78
C LEU A 143 -7.46 17.72 -2.16
N ALA A 144 -6.70 18.10 -3.18
CA ALA A 144 -7.19 18.19 -4.55
C ALA A 144 -7.54 16.80 -5.12
N HIS A 145 -6.71 15.80 -4.87
CA HIS A 145 -6.93 14.42 -5.32
C HIS A 145 -8.16 13.79 -4.64
N ASP A 146 -8.32 14.01 -3.33
CA ASP A 146 -9.49 13.58 -2.57
C ASP A 146 -10.77 14.25 -3.09
N ALA A 147 -10.73 15.56 -3.34
CA ALA A 147 -11.85 16.30 -3.89
C ALA A 147 -12.23 15.82 -5.31
N PHE A 148 -11.25 15.46 -6.14
CA PHE A 148 -11.49 14.82 -7.44
C PHE A 148 -12.18 13.46 -7.26
N THR A 149 -11.64 12.61 -6.39
CA THR A 149 -12.19 11.27 -6.11
C THR A 149 -13.63 11.35 -5.61
N LEU A 150 -13.93 12.23 -4.65
CA LEU A 150 -15.28 12.46 -4.14
C LEU A 150 -16.25 12.91 -5.24
N ARG A 151 -15.79 13.76 -6.17
CA ARG A 151 -16.60 14.25 -7.28
C ARG A 151 -16.92 13.14 -8.28
N VAL A 152 -15.91 12.36 -8.68
CA VAL A 152 -16.07 11.22 -9.59
C VAL A 152 -17.00 10.18 -8.98
N ASN A 153 -16.80 9.83 -7.71
CA ASN A 153 -17.65 8.87 -7.01
C ASN A 153 -19.11 9.32 -6.94
N LYS A 154 -19.37 10.61 -6.72
CA LYS A 154 -20.75 11.18 -6.75
C LYS A 154 -21.39 11.15 -8.14
N GLN A 155 -20.60 11.17 -9.21
CA GLN A 155 -21.10 11.29 -10.59
C GLN A 155 -21.18 9.96 -11.34
N HIS A 156 -20.48 8.91 -10.91
CA HIS A 156 -20.32 7.67 -11.71
C HIS A 156 -20.70 6.35 -11.01
N LEU A 157 -20.88 6.30 -9.69
CA LEU A 157 -21.22 5.05 -9.01
C LEU A 157 -22.72 4.90 -8.79
N GLY A 158 -23.44 4.50 -9.84
CA GLY A 158 -24.82 3.97 -9.74
C GLY A 158 -24.90 2.52 -9.26
N TRP A 159 -23.76 1.91 -8.94
CA TRP A 159 -23.65 0.57 -8.39
C TRP A 159 -23.36 0.70 -6.89
N GLY A 160 -24.41 0.59 -6.09
CA GLY A 160 -24.30 0.61 -4.64
C GLY A 160 -23.42 -0.53 -4.10
N PRO A 161 -23.02 -0.47 -2.82
CA PRO A 161 -22.25 -1.52 -2.18
C PRO A 161 -22.98 -2.86 -2.31
N ASN A 162 -22.26 -3.91 -2.70
CA ASN A 162 -22.78 -5.27 -2.68
C ASN A 162 -23.12 -5.63 -1.21
N PRO A 163 -24.39 -5.87 -0.86
CA PRO A 163 -24.80 -6.12 0.52
C PRO A 163 -24.21 -7.42 1.10
N ASN A 164 -23.61 -8.28 0.26
CA ASN A 164 -22.95 -9.52 0.70
C ASN A 164 -21.48 -9.31 1.11
N MET A 165 -20.94 -8.10 0.99
CA MET A 165 -19.58 -7.77 1.43
C MET A 165 -19.59 -7.16 2.82
N THR A 166 -19.81 -7.99 3.84
CA THR A 166 -19.65 -7.59 5.24
C THR A 166 -18.17 -7.73 5.64
N GLY A 167 -17.42 -6.63 5.61
CA GLY A 167 -16.01 -6.59 6.01
C GLY A 167 -15.25 -5.45 5.34
N PRO A 168 -14.02 -5.13 5.80
CA PRO A 168 -13.17 -4.17 5.09
C PRO A 168 -12.99 -4.61 3.63
N PRO A 169 -12.85 -3.67 2.67
CA PRO A 169 -12.77 -3.99 1.25
C PRO A 169 -11.69 -5.06 0.97
N PRO A 170 -12.01 -6.15 0.26
CA PRO A 170 -11.02 -7.10 -0.23
C PRO A 170 -10.03 -6.34 -1.13
N GLY A 171 -8.75 -6.41 -0.80
CA GLY A 171 -7.70 -5.67 -1.50
C GLY A 171 -6.84 -4.76 -0.62
N SER A 172 -7.12 -4.67 0.68
CA SER A 172 -6.12 -4.18 1.64
C SER A 172 -4.99 -5.22 1.75
N VAL A 173 -4.01 -5.12 0.85
CA VAL A 173 -2.70 -5.76 1.02
C VAL A 173 -2.17 -5.26 2.36
N PRO A 174 -1.64 -6.14 3.24
CA PRO A 174 -1.01 -5.71 4.48
C PRO A 174 0.01 -4.59 4.18
N PRO A 175 0.01 -3.49 4.92
CA PRO A 175 0.81 -2.34 4.56
C PRO A 175 2.31 -2.64 4.66
N GLY A 176 2.99 -2.54 3.52
CA GLY A 176 4.39 -2.16 3.44
C GLY A 176 5.40 -3.30 3.41
N ALA A 177 6.02 -3.55 2.26
CA ALA A 177 7.34 -4.17 2.24
C ALA A 177 8.37 -3.09 2.59
N ILE A 178 9.16 -3.34 3.64
CA ILE A 178 10.32 -2.50 3.98
C ILE A 178 11.52 -3.08 3.26
N VAL A 179 12.00 -2.37 2.24
CA VAL A 179 13.15 -2.77 1.43
C VAL A 179 14.36 -1.98 1.91
N LYS A 180 15.45 -2.66 2.27
CA LYS A 180 16.71 -1.98 2.59
C LYS A 180 17.22 -1.28 1.33
N GLY A 181 17.46 0.03 1.42
CA GLY A 181 18.07 0.77 0.32
C GLY A 181 19.45 0.18 0.03
N ILE A 182 19.71 -0.09 -1.24
CA ILE A 182 21.03 -0.51 -1.74
C ILE A 182 21.95 0.70 -1.76
#